data_AF-A0A498D1G0-F1
#
_entry.id   AF-A0A498D1G0-F1
#
_cell.length_a   1.000
_cell.length_b   1.000
_cell.length_c   1.000
_cell.angle_alpha   90.00
_cell.angle_beta   90.00
_cell.angle_gamma   90.00
#
_symmetry.space_group_name_H-M   'P 1'
#
loop_
_entity.id
_entity.type
_entity.pdbx_description
1 polymer ?
#
loop_
_entity_poly.entity_id
_entity_poly.type
_entity_poly.pdbx_seq_one_letter_code
_entity_poly.pdbx_strand_id
1 'polypeptide(L)'
;MKKRNKKYNPNKLVNLYRNELAKTYELWSSFDDVELTEASDRLKAAGVSKKQVIEGMYEYFDGDLVVPILWDLMVDDTAFFVGMDSYYYHKDDPTDIQTSAVQFDVPAMTYDQFKLGGSDAKVMDEHGFKRRWKGLEKETDDVHKPFLDKGYKLFKCMCYMKADVKFKDFESYSKFKAERVSRGMHRKYRLQELAA
;
A
#
# COMPACT_ATOMS: atom_id res chain seq x y z
N MET A 1 -17.78 22.96 43.16
CA MET A 1 -16.93 21.97 42.46
C MET A 1 -15.45 22.32 42.68
N LYS A 2 -14.65 21.45 43.33
CA LYS A 2 -13.19 21.66 43.44
C LYS A 2 -12.55 21.41 42.07
N LYS A 3 -11.93 22.44 41.46
CA LYS A 3 -11.12 22.27 40.24
C LYS A 3 -10.01 21.23 40.52
N ARG A 4 -9.98 20.14 39.76
CA ARG A 4 -8.87 19.17 39.81
C ARG A 4 -7.60 19.89 39.33
N ASN A 5 -6.71 20.25 40.25
CA ASN A 5 -5.36 20.66 39.90
C ASN A 5 -4.60 19.43 39.39
N LYS A 6 -4.57 19.25 38.07
CA LYS A 6 -3.75 18.23 37.43
C LYS A 6 -2.29 18.63 37.65
N LYS A 7 -1.60 17.98 38.60
CA LYS A 7 -0.18 18.20 38.88
C LYS A 7 0.60 18.05 37.57
N TYR A 8 1.36 19.07 37.20
CA TYR A 8 2.17 19.05 35.98
C TYR A 8 3.14 17.86 36.03
N ASN A 9 3.14 17.05 34.97
CA ASN A 9 4.07 15.94 34.81
C ASN A 9 5.10 16.33 33.74
N PRO A 10 6.37 16.59 34.11
CA PRO A 10 7.40 16.99 33.15
C PRO A 10 7.67 15.89 32.11
N ASN A 11 7.40 14.62 32.44
CA ASN A 11 7.61 13.47 31.54
C ASN A 11 6.38 13.15 30.68
N LYS A 12 5.33 13.98 30.71
CA LYS A 12 4.07 13.69 30.00
C LYS A 12 4.29 13.49 28.48
N LEU A 13 5.11 14.34 27.86
CA LEU A 13 5.40 14.26 26.42
C LEU A 13 6.26 13.02 26.10
N VAL A 14 7.30 12.77 26.88
CA VAL A 14 8.16 11.58 26.73
C VAL A 14 7.34 10.29 26.84
N ASN A 15 6.45 10.21 27.84
CA ASN A 15 5.57 9.05 28.01
C ASN A 15 4.56 8.92 26.87
N LEU A 16 4.02 10.02 26.36
CA LEU A 16 3.16 10.00 25.18
C LEU A 16 3.91 9.43 23.97
N TYR A 17 5.13 9.89 23.70
CA TYR A 17 5.95 9.42 22.58
C TYR A 17 6.25 7.93 22.69
N ARG A 18 6.68 7.46 23.87
CA ARG A 18 6.91 6.02 24.11
C ARG A 18 5.64 5.20 23.91
N ASN A 19 4.50 5.70 24.37
CA ASN A 19 3.23 5.01 24.22
C ASN A 19 2.76 4.94 22.77
N GLU A 20 2.97 5.97 21.96
CA GLU A 20 2.62 5.93 20.54
C GLU A 20 3.54 4.96 19.77
N LEU A 21 4.84 4.95 20.07
CA LEU A 21 5.78 4.02 19.41
C LEU A 21 5.62 2.56 19.82
N ALA A 22 5.07 2.30 21.01
CA ALA A 22 4.77 0.94 21.45
C ALA A 22 3.51 0.35 20.78
N LYS A 23 2.71 1.16 20.07
CA LYS A 23 1.49 0.69 19.41
C LYS A 23 1.81 0.04 18.06
N THR A 24 0.98 -0.93 17.74
CA THR A 24 0.81 -1.44 16.38
C THR A 24 -0.43 -0.80 15.78
N TYR A 25 -0.35 -0.38 14.52
CA TYR A 25 -1.45 0.25 13.79
C TYR A 25 -1.85 -0.65 12.64
N GLU A 26 -3.05 -1.21 12.70
CA GLU A 26 -3.63 -1.92 11.57
C GLU A 26 -3.98 -0.89 10.49
N LEU A 27 -3.26 -0.92 9.37
CA LEU A 27 -3.45 -0.03 8.23
C LEU A 27 -3.76 -0.84 6.97
N TRP A 28 -4.55 -0.26 6.08
CA TRP A 28 -4.87 -0.84 4.79
C TRP A 28 -4.83 0.23 3.70
N SER A 29 -4.68 -0.20 2.44
CA SER A 29 -4.89 0.64 1.27
C SER A 29 -5.51 -0.16 0.13
N SER A 30 -6.33 0.50 -0.70
CA SER A 30 -6.84 -0.05 -1.94
C SER A 30 -6.69 0.92 -3.10
N PHE A 31 -6.39 0.40 -4.29
CA PHE A 31 -6.13 1.20 -5.48
C PHE A 31 -6.31 0.36 -6.74
N ASP A 32 -6.50 1.02 -7.88
CA ASP A 32 -6.38 0.40 -9.20
C ASP A 32 -4.94 0.54 -9.68
N ASP A 33 -4.22 -0.57 -9.81
CA ASP A 33 -2.80 -0.59 -10.14
C ASP A 33 -2.53 -0.09 -11.57
N VAL A 34 -3.46 -0.32 -12.50
CA VAL A 34 -3.33 0.16 -13.88
C VAL A 34 -3.37 1.69 -13.88
N GLU A 35 -4.38 2.27 -13.24
CA GLU A 35 -4.57 3.72 -13.18
C GLU A 35 -3.44 4.41 -12.40
N LEU A 36 -3.02 3.80 -11.28
CA LEU A 36 -1.91 4.29 -10.47
C LEU A 36 -0.59 4.29 -11.25
N THR A 37 -0.30 3.23 -12.00
CA THR A 37 0.92 3.12 -12.82
C THR A 37 0.95 4.22 -13.88
N GLU A 38 -0.16 4.42 -14.60
CA GLU A 38 -0.29 5.49 -15.59
C GLU A 38 -0.11 6.88 -14.97
N ALA A 39 -0.66 7.13 -13.77
CA ALA A 39 -0.47 8.38 -13.06
C ALA A 39 0.99 8.57 -12.60
N SER A 40 1.60 7.52 -12.05
CA SER A 40 2.99 7.53 -11.60
C SER A 40 3.95 7.85 -12.73
N ASP A 41 3.76 7.21 -13.89
CA ASP A 41 4.63 7.40 -15.05
C ASP A 41 4.47 8.78 -15.68
N ARG A 42 3.23 9.31 -15.74
CA ARG A 42 2.99 10.71 -16.14
C ARG A 42 3.71 11.70 -15.23
N LEU A 43 3.63 11.51 -13.92
CA LEU A 43 4.29 12.39 -12.94
C LEU A 43 5.82 12.32 -13.06
N LYS A 44 6.39 11.11 -13.20
CA LYS A 44 7.83 10.94 -13.39
C LYS A 44 8.32 11.56 -14.70
N ALA A 45 7.58 11.40 -15.79
CA ALA A 45 7.92 11.98 -17.10
C ALA A 45 7.90 13.51 -17.07
N ALA A 46 7.07 14.11 -16.22
CA ALA A 46 7.05 15.57 -16.00
C ALA A 46 8.26 16.11 -15.22
N GLY A 47 9.18 15.25 -14.75
CA GLY A 47 10.41 15.66 -14.06
C GLY A 47 10.19 16.30 -12.69
N VAL A 48 9.03 16.06 -12.07
CA VAL A 48 8.71 16.60 -10.74
C VAL A 48 9.51 15.89 -9.65
N SER A 49 9.63 16.53 -8.48
CA SER A 49 10.36 15.94 -7.35
C SER A 49 9.68 14.66 -6.83
N LYS A 50 10.44 13.77 -6.17
CA LYS A 50 9.89 12.55 -5.53
C LYS A 50 8.69 12.85 -4.63
N LYS A 51 8.75 13.95 -3.88
CA LYS A 51 7.64 14.40 -3.03
C LYS A 51 6.38 14.68 -3.84
N GLN A 52 6.51 15.44 -4.93
CA GLN A 52 5.38 15.76 -5.81
C GLN A 52 4.81 14.53 -6.51
N VAL A 53 5.66 13.55 -6.87
CA VAL A 53 5.16 12.25 -7.38
C VAL A 53 4.32 11.55 -6.31
N ILE A 54 4.80 11.46 -5.07
CA ILE A 54 4.05 10.83 -3.96
C ILE A 54 2.72 11.54 -3.70
N GLU A 55 2.73 12.87 -3.57
CA GLU A 55 1.53 13.66 -3.32
C GLU A 55 0.52 13.55 -4.47
N GLY A 56 0.99 13.57 -5.73
CA GLY A 56 0.14 13.37 -6.90
C GLY A 56 -0.49 11.99 -6.98
N MET A 57 0.16 10.95 -6.42
CA MET A 57 -0.42 9.61 -6.37
C MET A 57 -1.47 9.43 -5.25
N TYR A 58 -1.54 10.32 -4.25
CA TYR A 58 -2.43 10.15 -3.09
C TYR A 58 -3.90 10.07 -3.43
N GLU A 59 -4.34 10.72 -4.49
CA GLU A 59 -5.73 10.69 -4.92
C GLU A 59 -6.17 9.30 -5.46
N TYR A 60 -5.22 8.44 -5.85
CA TYR A 60 -5.47 7.08 -6.38
C TYR A 60 -5.63 6.03 -5.28
N PHE A 61 -5.26 6.35 -4.05
CA PHE A 61 -5.36 5.43 -2.92
C PHE A 61 -6.58 5.71 -2.05
N ASP A 62 -7.29 4.65 -1.73
CA ASP A 62 -8.08 4.59 -0.51
C ASP A 62 -7.25 3.98 0.63
N GLY A 63 -7.61 4.29 1.88
CA GLY A 63 -6.86 3.89 3.05
C GLY A 63 -5.54 4.65 3.26
N ASP A 64 -4.75 4.19 4.23
CA ASP A 64 -3.61 4.91 4.81
C ASP A 64 -2.28 4.15 4.80
N LEU A 65 -2.29 2.85 4.47
CA LEU A 65 -1.07 2.02 4.46
C LEU A 65 -0.03 2.49 3.44
N VAL A 66 -0.48 3.11 2.35
CA VAL A 66 0.42 3.64 1.32
C VAL A 66 1.36 4.74 1.85
N VAL A 67 0.92 5.52 2.84
CA VAL A 67 1.70 6.64 3.38
C VAL A 67 3.02 6.16 4.00
N PRO A 68 3.01 5.23 4.98
CA PRO A 68 4.25 4.74 5.56
C PRO A 68 5.09 3.88 4.60
N ILE A 69 4.50 3.31 3.55
CA ILE A 69 5.24 2.63 2.47
C ILE A 69 6.03 3.65 1.63
N LEU A 70 5.35 4.63 1.03
CA LEU A 70 5.98 5.57 0.09
C LEU A 70 7.05 6.45 0.73
N TRP A 71 6.89 6.74 2.01
CA TRP A 71 7.82 7.54 2.79
C TRP A 71 8.82 6.73 3.62
N ASP A 72 8.78 5.40 3.54
CA ASP A 72 9.70 4.51 4.27
C ASP A 72 9.72 4.77 5.79
N LEU A 73 8.54 4.70 6.41
CA LEU A 73 8.32 5.08 7.82
C LEU A 73 8.21 3.88 8.78
N MET A 74 8.19 2.66 8.25
CA MET A 74 7.89 1.43 8.99
C MET A 74 9.16 0.73 9.44
N VAL A 75 9.09 -0.04 10.53
CA VAL A 75 10.19 -0.93 10.91
C VAL A 75 10.35 -2.09 9.92
N ASP A 76 11.58 -2.61 9.86
CA ASP A 76 12.00 -3.76 9.06
C ASP A 76 11.59 -5.10 9.69
N ASP A 77 10.29 -5.30 9.89
CA ASP A 77 9.68 -6.56 10.34
C ASP A 77 8.15 -6.46 10.21
N THR A 78 7.65 -6.33 8.98
CA THR A 78 6.23 -6.08 8.72
C THR A 78 5.65 -7.20 7.87
N ALA A 79 4.58 -7.84 8.36
CA ALA A 79 3.79 -8.81 7.61
C ALA A 79 2.74 -8.09 6.77
N PHE A 80 2.45 -8.62 5.58
CA PHE A 80 1.50 -8.04 4.65
C PHE A 80 0.47 -9.07 4.22
N PHE A 81 -0.78 -8.63 4.13
CA PHE A 81 -1.79 -9.26 3.31
C PHE A 81 -1.91 -8.49 2.00
N VAL A 82 -1.98 -9.20 0.88
CA VAL A 82 -2.21 -8.63 -0.45
C VAL A 82 -3.32 -9.41 -1.14
N GLY A 83 -4.31 -8.70 -1.67
CA GLY A 83 -5.32 -9.23 -2.57
C GLY A 83 -5.30 -8.46 -3.89
N MET A 84 -5.53 -9.17 -5.00
CA MET A 84 -5.52 -8.59 -6.33
C MET A 84 -6.64 -9.20 -7.18
N ASP A 85 -7.54 -8.34 -7.67
CA ASP A 85 -8.60 -8.67 -8.62
C ASP A 85 -8.30 -8.02 -9.97
N SER A 86 -7.94 -8.84 -10.95
CA SER A 86 -7.50 -8.42 -12.28
C SER A 86 -8.58 -8.69 -13.32
N TYR A 87 -8.74 -7.75 -14.26
CA TYR A 87 -9.71 -7.82 -15.34
C TYR A 87 -9.02 -7.60 -16.67
N TYR A 88 -9.33 -8.48 -17.62
CA TYR A 88 -8.71 -8.48 -18.94
C TYR A 88 -9.76 -8.53 -20.03
N TYR A 89 -9.46 -7.92 -21.19
CA TYR A 89 -10.23 -8.09 -22.42
C TYR A 89 -9.36 -8.72 -23.51
N HIS A 90 -9.93 -9.54 -24.38
CA HIS A 90 -9.19 -10.10 -25.51
C HIS A 90 -8.95 -9.05 -26.59
N LYS A 91 -7.74 -8.98 -27.15
CA LYS A 91 -7.39 -7.95 -28.15
C LYS A 91 -8.21 -8.03 -29.44
N ASP A 92 -8.66 -9.23 -29.82
CA ASP A 92 -9.43 -9.48 -31.05
C ASP A 92 -10.94 -9.44 -30.81
N ASP A 93 -11.39 -9.54 -29.55
CA ASP A 93 -12.79 -9.41 -29.14
C ASP A 93 -12.88 -8.73 -27.75
N PRO A 94 -13.11 -7.41 -27.71
CA PRO A 94 -13.21 -6.68 -26.45
C PRO A 94 -14.39 -7.10 -25.54
N THR A 95 -15.30 -7.93 -26.03
CA THR A 95 -16.41 -8.48 -25.23
C THR A 95 -16.04 -9.76 -24.49
N ASP A 96 -14.95 -10.42 -24.88
CA ASP A 96 -14.37 -11.55 -24.15
C ASP A 96 -13.58 -11.02 -22.94
N ILE A 97 -14.25 -11.01 -21.79
CA ILE A 97 -13.70 -10.57 -20.52
C ILE A 97 -13.31 -11.78 -19.66
N GLN A 98 -12.07 -11.77 -19.18
CA GLN A 98 -11.56 -12.73 -18.22
C GLN A 98 -11.21 -12.02 -16.92
N THR A 99 -11.29 -12.75 -15.80
CA THR A 99 -10.90 -12.24 -14.49
C THR A 99 -9.98 -13.21 -13.76
N SER A 100 -9.17 -12.67 -12.85
CA SER A 100 -8.31 -13.45 -11.96
C SER A 100 -8.34 -12.81 -10.58
N ALA A 101 -8.46 -13.62 -9.55
CA ALA A 101 -8.44 -13.19 -8.16
C ALA A 101 -7.38 -13.98 -7.40
N VAL A 102 -6.42 -13.30 -6.79
CA VAL A 102 -5.34 -13.92 -6.01
C VAL A 102 -5.13 -13.20 -4.70
N GLN A 103 -4.67 -13.95 -3.70
CA GLN A 103 -4.34 -13.41 -2.39
C GLN A 103 -3.08 -14.04 -1.82
N PHE A 104 -2.35 -13.26 -1.04
CA PHE A 104 -1.11 -13.67 -0.40
C PHE A 104 -1.10 -13.23 1.05
N ASP A 105 -0.95 -14.19 1.96
CA ASP A 105 -0.55 -13.95 3.35
C ASP A 105 0.99 -14.01 3.41
N VAL A 106 1.61 -12.85 3.44
CA VAL A 106 3.07 -12.70 3.37
C VAL A 106 3.64 -12.54 4.78
N PRO A 107 4.53 -13.45 5.24
CA PRO A 107 5.17 -13.34 6.54
C PRO A 107 5.96 -12.04 6.72
N ALA A 108 6.28 -11.71 7.97
CA ALA A 108 7.03 -10.50 8.28
C ALA A 108 8.43 -10.50 7.64
N MET A 109 8.77 -9.38 7.00
CA MET A 109 10.06 -9.13 6.37
C MET A 109 10.28 -7.63 6.16
N THR A 110 11.43 -7.25 5.58
CA THR A 110 11.66 -5.86 5.12
C THR A 110 10.77 -5.53 3.93
N TYR A 111 10.46 -4.25 3.72
CA TYR A 111 9.63 -3.84 2.58
C TYR A 111 10.30 -4.18 1.23
N ASP A 112 11.64 -4.05 1.13
CA ASP A 112 12.38 -4.43 -0.07
C ASP A 112 12.27 -5.93 -0.37
N GLN A 113 12.35 -6.79 0.65
CA GLN A 113 12.15 -8.23 0.48
C GLN A 113 10.70 -8.57 0.11
N PHE A 114 9.73 -7.85 0.69
CA PHE A 114 8.33 -7.99 0.33
C PHE A 114 8.13 -7.64 -1.16
N LYS A 115 8.70 -6.52 -1.62
CA LYS A 115 8.53 -6.03 -2.99
C LYS A 115 9.31 -6.83 -4.03
N LEU A 116 10.59 -7.06 -3.79
CA LEU A 116 11.56 -7.61 -4.77
C LEU A 116 11.90 -9.09 -4.54
N GLY A 117 11.46 -9.66 -3.41
CA GLY A 117 11.81 -11.03 -3.01
C GLY A 117 13.18 -11.12 -2.35
N GLY A 118 13.76 -12.33 -2.32
CA GLY A 118 15.08 -12.56 -1.71
C GLY A 118 15.05 -12.84 -0.21
N SER A 119 13.87 -12.98 0.41
CA SER A 119 13.73 -13.58 1.73
C SER A 119 13.62 -15.11 1.64
N ASP A 120 13.96 -15.81 2.73
CA ASP A 120 13.66 -17.24 2.89
C ASP A 120 12.22 -17.49 3.36
N ALA A 121 11.40 -16.43 3.43
CA ALA A 121 10.01 -16.53 3.83
C ALA A 121 9.22 -17.39 2.83
N LYS A 122 8.27 -18.14 3.38
CA LYS A 122 7.41 -19.04 2.61
C LYS A 122 5.98 -18.58 2.69
N VAL A 123 5.31 -18.58 1.54
CA VAL A 123 3.87 -18.36 1.41
C VAL A 123 3.19 -19.66 1.00
N MET A 124 1.91 -19.77 1.32
CA MET A 124 1.06 -20.82 0.77
C MET A 124 0.64 -20.41 -0.64
N ASP A 125 0.69 -21.32 -1.60
CA ASP A 125 0.08 -21.11 -2.91
C ASP A 125 -1.42 -21.47 -2.92
N GLU A 126 -2.06 -21.26 -4.06
CA GLU A 126 -3.48 -21.55 -4.29
C GLU A 126 -3.87 -23.03 -4.15
N HIS A 127 -2.88 -23.94 -4.17
CA HIS A 127 -3.07 -25.37 -4.00
C HIS A 127 -2.69 -25.86 -2.60
N GLY A 128 -2.31 -24.95 -1.70
CA GLY A 128 -1.92 -25.27 -0.34
C GLY A 128 -0.48 -25.77 -0.19
N PHE A 129 0.39 -25.59 -1.19
CA PHE A 129 1.81 -25.90 -1.05
C PHE A 129 2.60 -24.69 -0.57
N LYS A 130 3.56 -24.95 0.33
CA LYS A 130 4.50 -23.94 0.81
C LYS A 130 5.60 -23.72 -0.22
N ARG A 131 5.70 -22.52 -0.75
CA ARG A 131 6.78 -22.09 -1.65
C ARG A 131 7.45 -20.82 -1.14
N ARG A 132 8.66 -20.54 -1.63
CA ARG A 132 9.34 -19.28 -1.31
C ARG A 132 8.57 -18.09 -1.89
N TRP A 133 8.57 -16.98 -1.16
CA TRP A 133 8.09 -15.70 -1.66
C TRP A 133 8.99 -15.20 -2.78
N LYS A 134 8.41 -14.85 -3.93
CA LYS A 134 9.18 -14.40 -5.10
C LYS A 134 9.41 -12.88 -5.14
N GLY A 135 8.71 -12.12 -4.29
CA GLY A 135 8.59 -10.67 -4.41
C GLY A 135 7.27 -10.30 -5.09
N LEU A 136 6.59 -9.27 -4.58
CA LEU A 136 5.29 -8.83 -5.09
C LEU A 136 5.30 -8.63 -6.60
N GLU A 137 6.32 -7.95 -7.14
CA GLU A 137 6.42 -7.67 -8.58
C GLU A 137 6.41 -8.97 -9.41
N LYS A 138 7.18 -9.97 -8.98
CA LYS A 138 7.26 -11.25 -9.68
C LYS A 138 6.00 -12.10 -9.53
N GLU A 139 5.35 -12.06 -8.37
CA GLU A 139 4.04 -12.74 -8.21
C GLU A 139 2.99 -12.11 -9.13
N THR A 140 2.94 -10.79 -9.21
CA THR A 140 2.04 -10.05 -10.10
C THR A 140 2.31 -10.40 -11.58
N ASP A 141 3.57 -10.40 -12.00
CA ASP A 141 3.96 -10.82 -13.35
C ASP A 141 3.52 -12.26 -13.67
N ASP A 142 3.76 -13.20 -12.74
CA ASP A 142 3.39 -14.61 -12.90
C ASP A 142 1.86 -14.79 -13.01
N VAL A 143 1.07 -13.94 -12.34
CA VAL A 143 -0.40 -13.95 -12.42
C VAL A 143 -0.90 -13.42 -13.75
N HIS A 144 -0.30 -12.35 -14.27
CA HIS A 144 -0.75 -11.72 -15.52
C HIS A 144 -0.26 -12.45 -16.77
N LYS A 145 0.94 -13.02 -16.73
CA LYS A 145 1.61 -13.63 -17.88
C LYS A 145 0.74 -14.63 -18.67
N PRO A 146 0.01 -15.58 -18.05
CA PRO A 146 -0.81 -16.54 -18.78
C PRO A 146 -1.94 -15.91 -19.62
N PHE A 147 -2.45 -14.74 -19.20
CA PHE A 147 -3.47 -13.99 -19.93
C PHE A 147 -2.83 -13.19 -21.07
N LEU A 148 -1.73 -12.50 -20.78
CA LEU A 148 -0.99 -11.70 -21.77
C LEU A 148 -0.48 -12.56 -22.93
N ASP A 149 0.07 -13.74 -22.64
CA ASP A 149 0.56 -14.69 -23.64
C ASP A 149 -0.57 -15.22 -24.55
N LYS A 150 -1.83 -15.18 -24.08
CA LYS A 150 -3.03 -15.56 -24.84
C LYS A 150 -3.68 -14.40 -25.60
N GLY A 151 -3.06 -13.21 -25.62
CA GLY A 151 -3.59 -12.05 -26.34
C GLY A 151 -4.61 -11.21 -25.57
N TYR A 152 -4.78 -11.45 -24.27
CA TYR A 152 -5.55 -10.57 -23.42
C TYR A 152 -4.74 -9.33 -23.01
N LYS A 153 -5.45 -8.23 -22.74
CA LYS A 153 -4.89 -6.99 -22.20
C LYS A 153 -5.50 -6.70 -20.84
N LEU A 154 -4.65 -6.45 -19.85
CA LEU A 154 -5.07 -5.97 -18.54
C LEU A 154 -5.62 -4.54 -18.69
N PHE A 155 -6.82 -4.29 -18.20
CA PHE A 155 -7.42 -2.95 -18.23
C PHE A 155 -7.80 -2.42 -16.85
N LYS A 156 -7.82 -3.30 -15.85
CA LYS A 156 -8.11 -2.95 -14.46
C LYS A 156 -7.50 -3.98 -13.54
N CYS A 157 -6.88 -3.52 -12.45
CA CYS A 157 -6.31 -4.39 -11.44
C CYS A 157 -6.54 -3.79 -10.06
N MET A 158 -7.59 -4.23 -9.37
CA MET A 158 -7.91 -3.74 -8.04
C MET A 158 -7.03 -4.44 -7.01
N CYS A 159 -6.16 -3.66 -6.39
CA CYS A 159 -5.27 -4.12 -5.33
C CYS A 159 -5.84 -3.73 -3.96
N TYR A 160 -5.67 -4.62 -3.00
CA TYR A 160 -5.90 -4.38 -1.59
C TYR A 160 -4.67 -4.84 -0.80
N MET A 161 -4.15 -3.98 0.07
CA MET A 161 -3.04 -4.30 0.94
C MET A 161 -3.41 -3.99 2.38
N LYS A 162 -2.98 -4.84 3.31
CA LYS A 162 -3.16 -4.63 4.75
C LYS A 162 -1.91 -5.05 5.51
N ALA A 163 -1.55 -4.30 6.55
CA ALA A 163 -0.43 -4.62 7.42
C ALA A 163 -0.62 -4.07 8.83
N ASP A 164 0.02 -4.74 9.78
CA ASP A 164 0.17 -4.28 11.16
C ASP A 164 1.47 -3.46 11.28
N VAL A 165 1.33 -2.14 11.23
CA VAL A 165 2.45 -1.21 11.10
C VAL A 165 2.98 -0.76 12.46
N LYS A 166 4.30 -0.81 12.60
CA LYS A 166 5.06 -0.09 13.64
C LYS A 166 5.97 0.93 12.98
N PHE A 167 6.08 2.12 13.58
CA PHE A 167 6.92 3.20 13.06
C PHE A 167 8.34 3.12 13.60
N LYS A 168 9.33 3.48 12.76
CA LYS A 168 10.76 3.48 13.13
C LYS A 168 11.02 4.34 14.37
N ASP A 169 10.44 5.53 14.40
CA ASP A 169 10.60 6.52 15.45
C ASP A 169 9.43 7.51 15.48
N PHE A 170 9.49 8.46 16.43
CA PHE A 170 8.42 9.44 16.62
C PHE A 170 8.32 10.45 15.47
N GLU A 171 9.43 10.71 14.78
CA GLU A 171 9.43 11.56 13.58
C GLU A 171 8.64 10.88 12.46
N SER A 172 8.88 9.59 12.24
CA SER A 172 8.17 8.75 11.28
C SER A 172 6.67 8.70 11.58
N TYR A 173 6.28 8.50 12.84
CA TYR A 173 4.87 8.56 13.26
C TYR A 173 4.26 9.95 13.06
N SER A 174 5.00 11.02 13.39
CA SER A 174 4.52 12.39 13.22
C SER A 174 4.32 12.74 11.75
N LYS A 175 5.25 12.31 10.89
CA LYS A 175 5.15 12.43 9.44
C LYS A 175 3.96 11.66 8.90
N PHE A 176 3.76 10.41 9.33
CA PHE A 176 2.58 9.64 8.96
C PHE A 176 1.27 10.39 9.25
N LYS A 177 1.13 10.97 10.45
CA LYS A 177 -0.08 11.74 10.79
C LYS A 177 -0.30 12.95 9.89
N ALA A 178 0.76 13.68 9.54
CA ALA A 178 0.66 14.83 8.65
C ALA A 178 0.28 14.41 7.22
N GLU A 179 0.99 13.42 6.69
CA GLU A 179 0.80 12.92 5.32
C GLU A 179 -0.55 12.20 5.16
N ARG A 180 -1.04 11.51 6.18
CA ARG A 180 -2.40 10.93 6.23
C ARG A 180 -3.47 11.98 5.99
N VAL A 181 -3.34 13.17 6.59
CA VAL A 181 -4.29 14.27 6.39
C VAL A 181 -4.18 14.80 4.96
N SER A 182 -2.96 15.00 4.46
CA SER A 182 -2.71 15.43 3.08
C SER A 182 -3.35 14.47 2.07
N ARG A 183 -3.10 13.17 2.21
CA ARG A 183 -3.66 12.10 1.38
C ARG A 183 -5.18 12.10 1.40
N GLY A 184 -5.78 12.22 2.59
CA GLY A 184 -7.24 12.32 2.74
C GLY A 184 -7.86 13.51 2.01
N MET A 185 -7.17 14.65 1.98
CA MET A 185 -7.62 15.83 1.24
C MET A 185 -7.55 15.61 -0.29
N HIS A 186 -6.44 15.09 -0.81
CA HIS A 186 -6.29 14.79 -2.25
C HIS A 186 -7.37 13.81 -2.74
N ARG A 187 -7.58 12.70 -2.01
CA ARG A 187 -8.62 11.73 -2.36
C ARG A 187 -10.01 12.34 -2.35
N LYS A 188 -10.31 13.19 -1.35
CA LYS A 188 -11.61 13.87 -1.27
C LYS A 188 -11.86 14.76 -2.49
N TYR A 189 -10.89 15.57 -2.91
CA TYR A 189 -11.07 16.46 -4.06
C TYR A 189 -11.31 15.69 -5.35
N ARG A 190 -10.54 14.65 -5.61
CA ARG A 190 -10.75 13.79 -6.77
C ARG A 190 -12.14 13.14 -6.79
N LEU A 191 -12.62 12.65 -5.64
CA LEU A 191 -13.96 12.07 -5.56
C LEU A 191 -15.07 13.11 -5.83
N GLN A 192 -14.84 14.38 -5.50
CA GLN A 192 -15.77 15.46 -5.84
C GLN A 192 -15.77 15.76 -7.33
N GLU A 193 -14.60 15.74 -7.98
CA GLU A 193 -14.47 15.94 -9.43
C GLU A 193 -15.12 14.81 -10.23
N LEU A 194 -14.97 13.56 -9.80
CA LEU A 194 -15.60 12.41 -10.46
C LEU A 194 -17.13 12.37 -10.31
N ALA A 195 -17.68 13.10 -9.33
CA ALA A 195 -19.12 13.16 -9.07
C ALA A 195 -19.82 14.37 -9.71
N ALA A 196 -19.06 15.29 -10.33
CA ALA A 196 -19.56 16.49 -10.99
C ALA A 196 -19.80 16.25 -12.48
#